data_AF-A0A6J4FTB3-F1
#
_entry.id   AF-A0A6J4FTB3-F1
#
_cell.length_a   1.000
_cell.length_b   1.000
_cell.length_c   1.000
_cell.angle_alpha   90.00
_cell.angle_beta   90.00
_cell.angle_gamma   90.00
#
_symmetry.space_group_name_H-M   'P 1'
#
loop_
_entity.id
_entity.type
_entity.pdbx_description
1 polymer ?
#
loop_
_entity_poly.entity_id
_entity_poly.type
_entity_poly.pdbx_seq_one_letter_code
_entity_poly.pdbx_strand_id
1 'polypeptide(L)'
;MTPKQREALLFLAQHLFYGVAAAVTFGGLVLATDLGHIRTLLTTADHPWVIVSMLFFGLIITFGGVAMAVGVMGLARDDDDE
;
A
#
# COMPACT_ATOMS: atom_id res chain seq x y z
N MET A 1 0.68 -3.16 -26.07
CA MET A 1 -0.12 -3.82 -25.02
C MET A 1 -1.38 -4.36 -25.66
N THR A 2 -1.71 -5.62 -25.39
CA THR A 2 -3.00 -6.19 -25.80
C THR A 2 -4.11 -5.63 -24.90
N PRO A 3 -5.38 -5.58 -25.35
CA PRO A 3 -6.50 -5.06 -24.56
C PRO A 3 -6.62 -5.72 -23.18
N LYS A 4 -6.44 -7.05 -23.12
CA LYS A 4 -6.47 -7.85 -21.90
C LYS A 4 -5.38 -7.47 -20.89
N GLN A 5 -4.17 -7.14 -21.35
CA GLN A 5 -3.09 -6.68 -20.46
C GLN A 5 -3.42 -5.33 -19.80
N ARG A 6 -4.12 -4.46 -20.54
CA ARG A 6 -4.52 -3.14 -20.03
C ARG A 6 -5.59 -3.30 -18.94
N GLU A 7 -6.56 -4.19 -19.14
CA GLU A 7 -7.59 -4.48 -18.14
C GLU A 7 -6.98 -5.07 -16.86
N ALA A 8 -6.09 -6.05 -16.98
CA ALA A 8 -5.39 -6.62 -15.83
C ALA A 8 -4.58 -5.57 -15.04
N LEU A 9 -3.88 -4.67 -15.74
CA LEU A 9 -3.15 -3.58 -15.09
C LEU A 9 -4.07 -2.58 -14.40
N LEU A 10 -5.22 -2.24 -15.00
CA LEU A 10 -6.20 -1.35 -14.37
C LEU A 10 -6.82 -1.99 -13.13
N PHE A 11 -7.15 -3.28 -13.21
CA PHE A 11 -7.64 -4.05 -12.07
C PHE A 11 -6.64 -4.06 -10.92
N LEU A 12 -5.37 -4.33 -11.22
CA LEU A 12 -4.31 -4.36 -10.23
C LEU A 12 -4.04 -2.96 -9.65
N ALA A 13 -4.08 -1.92 -10.48
CA ALA A 13 -3.93 -0.53 -10.06
C ALA A 13 -5.05 -0.08 -9.12
N GLN A 14 -6.29 -0.54 -9.34
CA GLN A 14 -7.40 -0.28 -8.43
C GLN A 14 -7.17 -0.92 -7.06
N HIS A 15 -6.72 -2.18 -7.01
CA HIS A 15 -6.39 -2.86 -5.75
C HIS A 15 -5.19 -2.22 -5.05
N LEU A 16 -4.18 -1.82 -5.81
CA LEU A 16 -3.04 -1.08 -5.29
C LEU A 16 -3.49 0.25 -4.65
N PHE A 17 -4.44 0.96 -5.25
CA PHE A 17 -4.98 2.19 -4.67
C PHE A 17 -5.59 1.97 -3.28
N TYR A 18 -6.38 0.90 -3.10
CA TYR A 18 -6.90 0.53 -1.78
C TYR A 18 -5.79 0.18 -0.79
N GLY A 19 -4.76 -0.57 -1.23
CA GLY A 19 -3.59 -0.87 -0.42
C GLY A 19 -2.79 0.39 -0.01
N VAL A 20 -2.63 1.35 -0.92
CA VAL A 20 -1.99 2.65 -0.64
C VAL A 20 -2.83 3.47 0.34
N ALA A 21 -4.17 3.50 0.19
CA ALA A 21 -5.04 4.18 1.14
C ALA A 21 -4.92 3.60 2.55
N ALA A 22 -4.85 2.27 2.67
CA ALA A 22 -4.59 1.59 3.94
C ALA A 22 -3.20 1.93 4.51
N ALA A 23 -2.16 1.90 3.66
CA ALA A 23 -0.79 2.27 4.04
C ALA A 23 -0.67 3.72 4.53
N VAL A 24 -1.33 4.66 3.86
CA VAL A 24 -1.36 6.07 4.27
C VAL A 24 -2.08 6.24 5.60
N THR A 25 -3.23 5.59 5.76
CA THR A 25 -4.01 5.63 7.00
C THR A 25 -3.20 5.07 8.16
N PHE A 26 -2.62 3.89 8.01
CA PHE A 26 -1.82 3.24 9.04
C PHE A 26 -0.53 4.02 9.35
N GLY A 27 0.23 4.42 8.34
CA GLY A 27 1.44 5.24 8.52
C GLY A 27 1.14 6.58 9.18
N GLY A 28 0.01 7.20 8.85
CA GLY A 28 -0.47 8.41 9.52
C GLY A 28 -0.78 8.17 11.00
N LEU A 29 -1.40 7.05 11.36
CA LEU A 29 -1.65 6.67 12.76
C LEU A 29 -0.35 6.40 13.53
N VAL A 30 0.62 5.71 12.91
CA VAL A 30 1.96 5.48 13.50
C VAL A 30 2.63 6.81 13.86
N LEU A 31 2.58 7.79 12.94
CA LEU A 31 3.13 9.11 13.19
C LEU A 31 2.30 9.90 14.21
N ALA A 32 0.96 9.84 14.16
CA ALA A 32 0.10 10.59 15.07
C ALA A 32 0.23 10.12 16.53
N THR A 33 0.37 8.81 16.73
CA THR A 33 0.53 8.18 18.05
C THR A 33 1.96 8.19 18.57
N ASP A 34 2.92 8.68 17.77
CA ASP A 34 4.36 8.57 18.03
C ASP A 34 4.78 7.13 18.37
N LEU A 35 4.19 6.17 17.66
CA LEU A 35 4.44 4.76 17.91
C LEU A 35 5.92 4.46 17.65
N GLY A 36 6.61 3.90 18.66
CA GLY A 36 8.05 3.65 18.58
C GLY A 36 8.91 4.93 18.50
N HIS A 37 8.37 6.07 18.92
CA HIS A 37 9.02 7.39 18.85
C HIS A 37 9.37 7.84 17.42
N ILE A 38 8.70 7.30 16.39
CA ILE A 38 9.02 7.63 14.99
C ILE A 38 8.73 9.11 14.67
N ARG A 39 7.68 9.71 15.24
CA ARG A 39 7.42 11.15 15.05
C ARG A 39 8.52 11.98 15.70
N THR A 40 8.97 11.57 16.89
CA THR A 40 10.09 12.20 17.59
C THR A 40 11.42 12.06 16.81
N LEU A 41 11.66 10.90 16.18
CA LEU A 41 12.80 10.73 15.26
C LEU A 41 12.70 11.67 14.06
N LEU A 42 11.50 11.82 13.49
CA LEU A 42 11.23 12.72 12.38
C LEU A 42 11.55 14.19 12.70
N THR A 43 11.32 14.63 13.93
CA THR A 43 11.61 16.01 14.34
C THR A 43 13.09 16.26 14.68
N THR A 44 13.86 15.20 14.92
CA THR A 44 15.25 15.32 15.42
C THR A 44 16.29 14.94 14.36
N ALA A 45 15.89 14.19 13.32
CA ALA A 45 16.81 13.72 12.29
C ALA A 45 17.21 14.82 11.29
N ASP A 46 18.44 14.75 10.80
CA ASP A 46 18.95 15.61 9.73
C ASP A 46 18.24 15.37 8.38
N HIS A 47 17.70 14.15 8.20
CA HIS A 47 17.08 13.70 6.95
C HIS A 47 15.68 13.08 7.19
N PRO A 48 14.70 13.89 7.62
CA PRO A 48 13.36 13.42 7.96
C PRO A 48 12.61 12.79 6.76
N TRP A 49 12.93 13.24 5.55
CA TRP A 49 12.36 12.68 4.31
C TRP A 49 12.72 11.21 4.10
N VAL A 50 13.90 10.77 4.53
CA VAL A 50 14.32 9.35 4.41
C VAL A 50 13.45 8.48 5.31
N ILE A 51 13.15 8.94 6.53
CA ILE A 51 12.29 8.23 7.49
C ILE A 51 10.88 8.08 6.93
N VAL A 52 10.29 9.18 6.45
CA VAL A 52 8.94 9.18 5.86
C VAL A 52 8.88 8.28 4.63
N SER A 53 9.84 8.42 3.72
CA SER A 53 9.86 7.64 2.48
C SER A 53 10.05 6.15 2.77
N MET A 54 10.98 5.75 3.66
CA MET A 54 11.13 4.34 4.06
C MET A 54 9.87 3.79 4.71
N LEU A 55 9.24 4.55 5.63
CA LEU A 55 8.02 4.13 6.30
C LEU A 55 6.89 3.89 5.29
N PHE A 56 6.54 4.89 4.49
CA PHE A 56 5.44 4.76 3.53
C PHE A 56 5.78 3.80 2.39
N PHE A 57 7.02 3.75 1.92
CA PHE A 57 7.43 2.80 0.88
C PHE A 57 7.28 1.35 1.37
N GLY A 58 7.75 1.04 2.57
CA GLY A 58 7.57 -0.28 3.17
C GLY A 58 6.09 -0.63 3.33
N LEU A 59 5.29 0.30 3.88
CA LEU A 59 3.85 0.09 4.07
C LEU A 59 3.09 -0.08 2.76
N ILE A 60 3.42 0.70 1.73
CA ILE A 60 2.80 0.59 0.39
C ILE A 60 3.13 -0.77 -0.23
N ILE A 61 4.37 -1.24 -0.12
CA ILE A 61 4.73 -2.58 -0.61
C ILE A 61 3.94 -3.65 0.13
N THR A 62 3.84 -3.57 1.46
CA THR A 62 3.12 -4.56 2.26
C THR A 62 1.61 -4.55 1.96
N PHE A 63 0.92 -3.42 2.18
CA PHE A 63 -0.53 -3.35 2.01
C PHE A 63 -0.94 -3.39 0.53
N GLY A 64 -0.18 -2.74 -0.36
CA GLY A 64 -0.39 -2.83 -1.80
C GLY A 64 -0.24 -4.26 -2.31
N GLY A 65 0.81 -4.95 -1.88
CA GLY A 65 1.03 -6.36 -2.23
C GLY A 65 -0.12 -7.26 -1.79
N VAL A 66 -0.56 -7.13 -0.54
CA VAL A 66 -1.70 -7.91 -0.01
C VAL A 66 -2.99 -7.58 -0.75
N ALA A 67 -3.31 -6.31 -0.98
CA ALA A 67 -4.53 -5.91 -1.69
C ALA A 67 -4.56 -6.46 -3.13
N MET A 68 -3.43 -6.41 -3.83
CA MET A 68 -3.29 -6.99 -5.17
C MET A 68 -3.42 -8.52 -5.14
N ALA A 69 -2.81 -9.21 -4.16
CA ALA A 69 -2.93 -10.66 -4.02
C ALA A 69 -4.36 -11.11 -3.75
N VAL A 70 -5.08 -10.40 -2.88
CA VAL A 70 -6.51 -10.65 -2.60
C VAL A 70 -7.34 -10.42 -3.86
N GLY A 71 -7.09 -9.34 -4.61
CA GLY A 71 -7.78 -9.09 -5.88
C GLY A 71 -7.59 -10.23 -6.88
N VAL A 72 -6.36 -10.71 -7.06
CA VAL A 72 -6.06 -11.81 -7.98
C VAL A 72 -6.71 -13.12 -7.52
N MET A 73 -6.67 -13.45 -6.22
CA MET A 73 -7.36 -14.64 -5.70
C MET A 73 -8.88 -14.53 -5.82
N GLY A 74 -9.42 -13.31 -5.77
CA GLY A 74 -10.85 -13.04 -5.99
C GLY A 74 -11.29 -13.36 -7.42
N LEU A 75 -10.46 -13.06 -8.42
CA LEU A 75 -10.79 -13.37 -9.83
C LEU A 75 -11.04 -14.87 -10.05
N ALA A 76 -10.25 -15.74 -9.40
CA ALA A 76 -10.44 -17.18 -9.51
C ALA A 76 -11.77 -17.67 -8.91
N ARG A 77 -12.35 -16.90 -7.98
CA ARG A 77 -13.61 -17.23 -7.33
C ARG A 77 -14.81 -16.78 -8.16
N ASP A 78 -14.72 -15.62 -8.81
CA ASP A 78 -15.78 -15.12 -9.70
C ASP A 78 -15.93 -16.03 -10.94
N ASP A 79 -14.85 -16.64 -11.43
CA ASP A 79 -14.87 -17.61 -12.55
C ASP A 79 -15.52 -18.96 -12.19
N ASP A 80 -15.54 -19.37 -10.92
CA ASP A 80 -16.13 -20.65 -10.45
C ASP A 80 -17.64 -20.53 -10.13
N ASP A 81 -18.14 -19.31 -9.94
CA ASP A 81 -19.55 -19.01 -9.62
C ASP A 81 -20.42 -18.75 -10.89
N GLU A 82 -19.82 -18.79 -12.10
CA GLU A 82 -20.49 -18.79 -13.42
C GLU A 82 -20.51 -20.19 -14.09
#